data_AF-A0A7Y5FZI9-F1
#
_entry.id   AF-A0A7Y5FZI9-F1
#
_cell.length_a   1.000
_cell.length_b   1.000
_cell.length_c   1.000
_cell.angle_alpha   90.00
_cell.angle_beta   90.00
_cell.angle_gamma   90.00
#
_symmetry.space_group_name_H-M   'P 1'
#
loop_
_entity.id
_entity.type
_entity.pdbx_description
1 polymer ?
#
loop_
_entity_poly.entity_id
_entity_poly.type
_entity_poly.pdbx_seq_one_letter_code
_entity_poly.pdbx_strand_id
1 'polypeptide(L)'
;MSVTKKLYRLVSCLAAMLAIIVCVTHATPEPGPGAKLLPAAANFASLTPDSTHLDFSKDILPLVSKCQPCHFAGGKMYAQLPFDKPQTIRKLGAQLFTRIKDEKEQALIRRFLAQTDSTGQTTLQETKHAAQN
;
A
#
# COMPACT_ATOMS: atom_id res chain seq x y z
N MET A 1 -11.06 -29.21 32.41
CA MET A 1 -9.92 -29.37 31.47
C MET A 1 -9.75 -28.10 30.66
N SER A 2 -8.69 -27.30 30.86
CA SER A 2 -8.07 -26.37 29.86
C SER A 2 -7.14 -25.30 30.44
N VAL A 3 -6.65 -25.44 31.67
CA VAL A 3 -5.64 -24.50 32.22
C VAL A 3 -4.21 -24.91 31.80
N THR A 4 -3.97 -26.20 31.54
CA THR A 4 -2.65 -26.77 31.18
C THR A 4 -2.19 -26.50 29.75
N LYS A 5 -3.08 -26.13 28.81
CA LYS A 5 -2.70 -25.84 27.41
C LYS A 5 -2.15 -24.42 27.21
N LYS A 6 -2.53 -23.47 28.08
CA LYS A 6 -2.06 -22.06 28.01
C LYS A 6 -0.62 -21.91 28.50
N LEU A 7 -0.21 -22.71 29.49
CA LEU A 7 1.15 -22.66 30.04
C LEU A 7 2.19 -23.22 29.04
N TYR A 8 1.83 -24.24 28.26
CA TYR A 8 2.74 -24.87 27.29
C TYR A 8 3.08 -23.97 26.08
N ARG A 9 2.18 -23.05 25.68
CA ARG A 9 2.47 -22.09 24.59
C ARG A 9 3.35 -20.92 25.01
N LEU A 10 3.37 -20.59 26.30
CA LEU A 10 4.18 -19.49 26.85
C LEU A 10 5.65 -19.92 27.02
N VAL A 11 5.88 -21.18 27.43
CA VAL A 11 7.25 -21.74 27.56
C VAL A 11 7.88 -22.00 26.18
N SER A 12 7.08 -22.32 25.16
CA SER A 12 7.58 -22.55 23.79
C SER A 12 8.06 -21.29 23.06
N CYS A 13 7.73 -20.08 23.53
CA CYS A 13 8.16 -18.83 22.89
C CYS A 13 9.53 -18.30 23.38
N LEU A 14 10.03 -18.76 24.53
CA LEU A 14 11.26 -18.22 25.14
C LEU A 14 12.54 -18.97 24.76
N ALA A 15 12.45 -20.18 24.20
CA ALA A 15 13.62 -21.00 23.86
C ALA A 15 14.15 -20.83 22.42
N ALA A 16 13.48 -20.07 21.55
CA ALA A 16 13.88 -19.93 20.14
C ALA A 16 14.61 -18.61 19.82
N MET A 17 15.01 -17.83 20.85
CA MET A 17 15.59 -16.48 20.69
C MET A 17 17.08 -16.38 21.08
N LEU A 18 17.86 -17.47 21.09
CA LEU A 18 19.23 -17.44 21.63
C LEU A 18 20.33 -18.22 20.90
N ALA A 19 20.21 -18.46 19.59
CA ALA A 19 21.34 -18.93 18.80
C ALA A 19 21.25 -18.44 17.35
N ILE A 20 22.14 -17.51 16.98
CA ILE A 20 22.88 -17.34 15.71
C ILE A 20 23.48 -15.92 15.80
N ILE A 21 24.45 -15.78 16.69
CA ILE A 21 25.39 -14.67 16.71
C ILE A 21 26.69 -15.24 16.16
N VAL A 22 27.14 -14.64 15.05
CA VAL A 22 28.52 -14.61 14.54
C VAL A 22 29.04 -15.88 13.87
N CYS A 23 29.19 -15.80 12.54
CA CYS A 23 30.37 -16.28 11.80
C CYS A 23 30.34 -15.77 10.35
N VAL A 24 31.51 -15.36 9.83
CA VAL A 24 31.88 -15.18 8.41
C VAL A 24 31.60 -13.78 7.83
N THR A 25 32.47 -12.80 8.07
CA THR A 25 33.67 -12.43 7.28
C THR A 25 33.38 -11.80 5.92
N HIS A 26 33.52 -10.47 5.91
CA HIS A 26 33.99 -9.56 4.84
C HIS A 26 34.29 -10.20 3.47
N ALA A 27 33.43 -9.95 2.49
CA ALA A 27 33.78 -10.02 1.08
C ALA A 27 34.05 -8.59 0.59
N THR A 28 35.31 -8.34 0.27
CA THR A 28 35.86 -7.17 -0.40
C THR A 28 35.20 -6.92 -1.77
N PRO A 29 34.84 -5.69 -2.11
CA PRO A 29 34.46 -5.33 -3.48
C PRO A 29 35.69 -5.12 -4.36
N GLU A 30 35.79 -5.89 -5.45
CA GLU A 30 36.77 -5.71 -6.52
C GLU A 30 36.40 -4.46 -7.36
N PRO A 31 37.34 -3.51 -7.59
CA PRO A 31 37.14 -2.40 -8.52
C PRO A 31 37.46 -2.83 -9.96
N GLY A 32 36.44 -3.14 -10.74
CA GLY A 32 36.59 -3.34 -12.19
C GLY A 32 36.71 -2.01 -12.95
N PRO A 33 37.78 -1.78 -13.75
CA PRO A 33 37.86 -0.66 -14.66
C PRO A 33 37.16 -1.05 -15.97
N GLY A 34 36.03 -0.42 -16.26
CA GLY A 34 35.23 -0.78 -17.43
C GLY A 34 34.19 0.27 -17.80
N ALA A 35 34.59 1.54 -17.81
CA ALA A 35 33.81 2.58 -18.44
C ALA A 35 33.63 2.28 -19.94
N LYS A 36 32.39 2.02 -20.35
CA LYS A 36 31.93 2.36 -21.70
C LYS A 36 30.75 3.31 -21.57
N LEU A 37 31.07 4.57 -21.80
CA LEU A 37 30.18 5.70 -21.95
C LEU A 37 29.12 5.40 -23.01
N LEU A 38 27.84 5.56 -22.63
CA LEU A 38 26.79 5.98 -23.55
C LEU A 38 26.05 7.17 -22.89
N PRO A 39 25.99 8.33 -23.56
CA PRO A 39 25.21 9.45 -23.09
C PRO A 39 23.76 9.26 -23.53
N ALA A 40 22.91 8.83 -22.61
CA ALA A 40 21.48 9.10 -22.68
C ALA A 40 21.11 9.89 -21.43
N ALA A 41 21.49 11.17 -21.45
CA ALA A 41 20.88 12.18 -20.60
C ALA A 41 19.42 12.37 -21.07
N ALA A 42 18.57 11.38 -20.78
CA ALA A 42 17.14 11.59 -20.69
C ALA A 42 16.91 12.21 -19.31
N ASN A 43 16.66 13.52 -19.30
CA ASN A 43 16.16 14.32 -18.20
C ASN A 43 15.58 13.51 -17.02
N PHE A 44 16.40 13.25 -16.00
CA PHE A 44 15.92 13.00 -14.64
C PHE A 44 15.54 14.32 -13.95
N ALA A 45 15.00 15.27 -14.71
CA ALA A 45 14.38 16.46 -14.17
C ALA A 45 12.93 16.09 -13.80
N SER A 46 12.66 16.18 -12.50
CA SER A 46 11.35 15.97 -11.83
C SER A 46 11.02 14.54 -11.38
N LEU A 47 11.73 14.06 -10.36
CA LEU A 47 11.25 13.00 -9.46
C LEU A 47 10.91 13.52 -8.06
N THR A 48 10.45 14.76 -7.95
CA THR A 48 9.60 15.16 -6.83
C THR A 48 8.15 15.09 -7.31
N PRO A 49 7.45 13.95 -7.19
CA PRO A 49 6.01 14.02 -7.18
C PRO A 49 5.61 14.63 -5.83
N ASP A 50 5.67 15.96 -5.75
CA ASP A 50 4.69 16.73 -4.98
C ASP A 50 3.34 16.64 -5.73
N SER A 51 2.91 15.41 -6.02
CA SER A 51 1.55 15.15 -6.46
C SER A 51 0.80 14.93 -5.17
N THR A 52 0.28 16.03 -4.61
CA THR A 52 -0.61 15.99 -3.44
C THR A 52 -1.80 15.06 -3.70
N HIS A 53 -2.17 14.88 -4.97
CA HIS A 53 -3.23 14.02 -5.44
C HIS A 53 -2.72 12.65 -5.92
N LEU A 54 -3.43 11.57 -5.60
CA LEU A 54 -3.13 10.20 -6.03
C LEU A 54 -4.11 9.79 -7.11
N ASP A 55 -3.61 9.21 -8.19
CA ASP A 55 -4.43 8.68 -9.25
C ASP A 55 -4.85 7.24 -8.92
N PHE A 56 -6.14 6.93 -9.04
CA PHE A 56 -6.62 5.60 -8.69
C PHE A 56 -6.01 4.50 -9.56
N SER A 57 -5.96 4.70 -10.89
CA SER A 57 -5.52 3.68 -11.84
C SER A 57 -4.02 3.43 -11.77
N LYS A 58 -3.22 4.47 -11.51
CA LYS A 58 -1.76 4.38 -11.42
C LYS A 58 -1.28 3.99 -10.03
N ASP A 59 -1.85 4.61 -8.99
CA ASP A 59 -1.28 4.54 -7.65
C ASP A 59 -2.02 3.61 -6.71
N ILE A 60 -3.27 3.20 -6.98
CA ILE A 60 -4.09 2.39 -6.06
C ILE A 60 -4.45 1.04 -6.65
N LEU A 61 -4.83 1.01 -7.93
CA LEU A 61 -5.25 -0.20 -8.63
C LEU A 61 -4.18 -1.31 -8.56
N PRO A 62 -2.88 -1.05 -8.77
CA PRO A 62 -1.85 -2.10 -8.67
C PRO A 62 -1.77 -2.75 -7.28
N LEU A 63 -2.10 -2.03 -6.21
CA LEU A 63 -2.07 -2.57 -4.85
C LEU A 63 -3.21 -3.54 -4.58
N VAL A 64 -4.39 -3.25 -5.13
CA VAL A 64 -5.57 -4.11 -4.94
C VAL A 64 -5.64 -5.24 -5.96
N SER A 65 -4.81 -5.22 -7.01
CA SER A 65 -4.69 -6.30 -8.00
C SER A 65 -4.32 -7.66 -7.41
N LYS A 66 -3.66 -7.70 -6.23
CA LYS A 66 -3.36 -8.96 -5.53
C LYS A 66 -4.61 -9.74 -5.09
N CYS A 67 -5.80 -9.12 -5.16
CA CYS A 67 -7.09 -9.75 -4.87
C CYS A 67 -7.76 -10.38 -6.12
N GLN A 68 -7.03 -10.49 -7.23
CA GLN A 68 -7.41 -11.32 -8.37
C GLN A 68 -7.31 -12.81 -8.05
N PRO A 69 -8.13 -13.66 -8.69
CA PRO A 69 -9.13 -13.32 -9.71
C PRO A 69 -10.51 -12.91 -9.12
N CYS A 70 -10.71 -13.02 -7.81
CA CYS A 70 -12.05 -13.00 -7.21
C CYS A 70 -12.78 -11.65 -7.29
N HIS A 71 -12.07 -10.53 -7.13
CA HIS A 71 -12.67 -9.18 -6.98
C HIS A 71 -12.60 -8.31 -8.25
N PHE A 72 -12.26 -8.91 -9.39
CA PHE A 72 -12.13 -8.24 -10.69
C PHE A 72 -13.09 -8.86 -11.71
N ALA A 73 -13.24 -8.23 -12.88
CA ALA A 73 -14.18 -8.67 -13.91
C ALA A 73 -14.05 -10.19 -14.19
N GLY A 74 -15.18 -10.89 -14.19
CA GLY A 74 -15.24 -12.36 -14.31
C GLY A 74 -15.02 -13.14 -13.00
N GLY A 75 -14.63 -12.46 -11.92
CA GLY A 75 -14.42 -13.04 -10.60
C GLY A 75 -15.72 -13.32 -9.83
N LYS A 76 -15.72 -14.37 -9.02
CA LYS A 76 -16.89 -14.80 -8.22
C LYS A 76 -17.41 -13.72 -7.26
N MET A 77 -16.54 -12.85 -6.75
CA MET A 77 -16.89 -11.81 -5.77
C MET A 77 -17.13 -10.43 -6.41
N TYR A 78 -16.97 -10.30 -7.74
CA TYR A 78 -17.00 -9.01 -8.43
C TYR A 78 -18.30 -8.25 -8.24
N ALA A 79 -19.45 -8.95 -8.31
CA ALA A 79 -20.76 -8.34 -8.15
C ALA A 79 -20.98 -7.71 -6.77
N GLN A 80 -20.27 -8.19 -5.75
CA GLN A 80 -20.39 -7.69 -4.37
C GLN A 80 -19.32 -6.65 -4.03
N LEU A 81 -18.07 -6.91 -4.43
CA LEU A 81 -16.89 -6.13 -4.05
C LEU A 81 -15.95 -5.97 -5.25
N PRO A 82 -16.27 -5.10 -6.21
CA PRO A 82 -15.46 -4.84 -7.40
C PRO A 82 -14.28 -3.90 -7.05
N PHE A 83 -13.06 -4.44 -7.00
CA PHE A 83 -11.86 -3.69 -6.53
C PHE A 83 -11.22 -2.81 -7.61
N ASP A 84 -11.63 -2.97 -8.86
CA ASP A 84 -11.34 -2.07 -9.98
C ASP A 84 -12.14 -0.76 -9.92
N LYS A 85 -13.05 -0.60 -8.95
CA LYS A 85 -13.85 0.61 -8.76
C LYS A 85 -13.33 1.42 -7.57
N PRO A 86 -12.97 2.70 -7.74
CA PRO A 86 -12.49 3.53 -6.63
C PRO A 86 -13.53 3.66 -5.50
N GLN A 87 -14.82 3.66 -5.84
CA GLN A 87 -15.93 3.75 -4.89
C GLN A 87 -15.92 2.58 -3.88
N THR A 88 -15.58 1.36 -4.34
CA THR A 88 -15.48 0.18 -3.47
C THR A 88 -14.34 0.34 -2.46
N ILE A 89 -13.19 0.80 -2.93
CA ILE A 89 -12.01 1.02 -2.09
C ILE A 89 -12.31 2.08 -1.02
N ARG A 90 -12.97 3.17 -1.41
CA ARG A 90 -13.44 4.22 -0.50
C ARG A 90 -14.42 3.69 0.54
N LYS A 91 -15.40 2.88 0.13
CA LYS A 91 -16.39 2.27 1.02
C LYS A 91 -15.76 1.33 2.04
N LEU A 92 -14.77 0.53 1.64
CA LEU A 92 -14.10 -0.42 2.54
C LEU A 92 -13.12 0.26 3.49
N GLY A 93 -12.42 1.30 3.01
CA GLY A 93 -11.46 2.06 3.80
C GLY A 93 -10.41 1.17 4.46
N ALA A 94 -10.29 1.29 5.79
CA ALA A 94 -9.32 0.55 6.59
C ALA A 94 -9.53 -0.97 6.63
N GLN A 95 -10.69 -1.49 6.22
CA GLN A 95 -10.92 -2.95 6.16
C GLN A 95 -9.95 -3.64 5.19
N LEU A 96 -9.46 -2.92 4.17
CA LEU A 96 -8.47 -3.41 3.23
C LEU A 96 -7.14 -3.79 3.91
N PHE A 97 -6.81 -3.17 5.05
CA PHE A 97 -5.57 -3.43 5.80
C PHE A 97 -5.55 -4.80 6.48
N THR A 98 -6.71 -5.48 6.52
CA THR A 98 -6.76 -6.90 6.89
C THR A 98 -6.07 -7.80 5.86
N ARG A 99 -6.00 -7.37 4.59
CA ARG A 99 -5.36 -8.09 3.48
C ARG A 99 -4.06 -7.44 3.01
N ILE A 100 -3.99 -6.11 3.02
CA ILE A 100 -2.82 -5.34 2.59
C ILE A 100 -1.98 -5.03 3.83
N LYS A 101 -0.85 -5.71 4.00
CA LYS A 101 -0.04 -5.66 5.23
C LYS A 101 1.18 -4.76 5.15
N ASP A 102 1.63 -4.45 3.95
CA ASP A 102 2.78 -3.55 3.77
C ASP A 102 2.39 -2.13 4.17
N GLU A 103 3.19 -1.51 5.03
CA GLU A 103 2.87 -0.19 5.59
C GLU A 103 2.95 0.93 4.54
N LYS A 104 3.82 0.80 3.53
CA LYS A 104 3.92 1.79 2.45
C LYS A 104 2.66 1.72 1.58
N GLU A 105 2.21 0.50 1.29
CA GLU A 105 0.93 0.26 0.60
C GLU A 105 -0.26 0.82 1.38
N GLN A 106 -0.33 0.57 2.69
CA GLN A 106 -1.39 1.13 3.53
C GLN A 106 -1.35 2.66 3.56
N ALA A 107 -0.17 3.26 3.64
CA ALA A 107 -0.01 4.71 3.63
C ALA A 107 -0.56 5.35 2.34
N LEU A 108 -0.32 4.74 1.18
CA LEU A 108 -0.90 5.19 -0.09
C LEU A 108 -2.43 5.14 -0.08
N ILE A 109 -3.00 4.03 0.41
CA ILE A 109 -4.46 3.89 0.51
C ILE A 109 -5.03 4.92 1.48
N ARG A 110 -4.42 5.15 2.65
CA ARG A 110 -4.88 6.19 3.60
C ARG A 110 -4.89 7.58 2.96
N ARG A 111 -3.82 7.94 2.24
CA ARG A 111 -3.74 9.20 1.49
C ARG A 111 -4.82 9.31 0.42
N PHE A 112 -5.09 8.23 -0.30
CA PHE A 112 -6.15 8.21 -1.32
C PHE A 112 -7.55 8.37 -0.71
N LEU A 113 -7.82 7.75 0.44
CA LEU A 113 -9.08 7.89 1.16
C LEU A 113 -9.31 9.35 1.59
N ALA A 114 -8.28 9.99 2.14
CA ALA A 114 -8.34 11.39 2.59
C ALA A 114 -8.68 12.39 1.47
N GLN A 115 -8.35 12.10 0.20
CA GLN A 115 -8.65 12.99 -0.94
C GLN A 115 -10.17 13.14 -1.23
N THR A 116 -11.01 12.18 -0.80
CA THR A 116 -12.48 12.31 -0.96
C THR A 116 -13.09 13.20 0.09
N ASP A 117 -12.54 13.19 1.30
CA ASP A 117 -13.00 14.05 2.39
C ASP A 117 -12.86 15.53 1.99
N SER A 118 -11.83 15.85 1.20
CA SER A 118 -11.62 17.20 0.63
C SER A 118 -12.53 17.51 -0.57
N THR A 119 -12.80 16.52 -1.44
CA THR A 119 -13.62 16.72 -2.65
C THR A 119 -15.12 16.84 -2.32
N GLY A 120 -15.61 16.11 -1.30
CA GLY A 120 -17.00 16.20 -0.83
C GLY A 120 -17.37 17.52 -0.15
N GLN A 121 -16.39 18.33 0.24
CA GLN A 121 -16.61 19.67 0.81
C GLN A 121 -16.81 20.75 -0.27
N THR A 122 -16.38 20.51 -1.52
CA THR A 122 -16.50 21.50 -2.60
C THR A 122 -17.92 21.59 -3.17
N THR A 123 -18.68 20.49 -3.22
CA THR A 123 -20.06 20.50 -3.75
C THR A 123 -21.10 21.10 -2.77
N LEU A 124 -20.79 21.22 -1.48
CA LEU A 124 -21.70 21.78 -0.46
C LEU A 124 -21.48 23.28 -0.17
N GLN A 125 -20.40 23.88 -0.67
CA GLN A 125 -20.19 25.33 -0.55
C GLN A 125 -20.78 26.13 -1.70
N GLU A 126 -21.00 25.52 -2.87
CA GLU A 126 -21.54 26.23 -4.04
C GLU A 126 -23.06 26.47 -3.97
N THR A 127 -23.81 25.64 -3.24
CA THR A 127 -25.27 25.83 -3.08
C THR A 127 -25.64 26.83 -1.99
N LYS A 128 -24.67 27.32 -1.19
CA LYS A 128 -24.92 28.38 -0.18
C LYS A 128 -24.78 29.80 -0.73
N HIS A 129 -24.14 29.99 -1.89
CA HIS A 129 -23.97 31.32 -2.51
C HIS A 129 -25.07 31.69 -3.53
N ALA A 130 -25.88 30.73 -3.98
CA ALA A 130 -26.94 30.97 -4.97
C ALA A 130 -28.29 31.41 -4.36
N ALA A 131 -28.41 31.51 -3.04
CA ALA A 131 -29.66 31.87 -2.35
C ALA A 131 -29.67 33.31 -1.79
N GLN A 132 -28.74 34.17 -2.21
CA GLN A 132 -28.59 35.54 -1.71
C GLN A 132 -28.70 36.63 -2.80
N ASN A 133 -29.37 36.35 -3.92
CA ASN A 133 -29.70 37.39 -4.91
C ASN A 133 -31.17 37.30 -5.32
#